data_AF-A0A972KUI3-F1
#
_entry.id   AF-A0A972KUI3-F1
#
_cell.length_a   1.000
_cell.length_b   1.000
_cell.length_c   1.000
_cell.angle_alpha   90.00
_cell.angle_beta   90.00
_cell.angle_gamma   90.00
#
_symmetry.space_group_name_H-M   'P 1'
#
loop_
_entity.id
_entity.type
_entity.pdbx_description
1 polymer ?
#
loop_
_entity_poly.entity_id
_entity_poly.type
_entity_poly.pdbx_seq_one_letter_code
_entity_poly.pdbx_strand_id
1 'polypeptide(L)'
;MDTLRNFLPWNNTLYALQNTLYRVLFVLLIAAIIPFFLLTFYAHPSADDFSYASAYRTGGFWNHVVGEYLGWKGRYFAIFVTVLFHQSGDMIVNYKYPLLLFLTLLFIALYYLVRTVFEEKASFWQTLFCSLAFGVFYIITLPKVSAALYWADGAFQYQVGSIFFLLSVASLLKLYRKVNNPFLPTLTSVLFIFAAIGSTEIFMISLSTLVGLIFLYKFFILKQNRIQWSVVLAVTVSSSALLVLAPGNAIRMQLASENSQQFWFSASRSIYHGGAALINWISHPALWFLSIVFIPVALYLFYIKGIRKDASWTR
;
A
#
# COMPACT_ATOMS: atom_id res chain seq x y z
N MET A 1 11.81 -31.50 21.45
CA MET A 1 10.67 -30.71 21.97
C MET A 1 10.66 -30.70 23.50
N ASP A 2 11.19 -31.73 24.17
CA ASP A 2 11.20 -31.82 25.65
C ASP A 2 12.39 -31.17 26.35
N THR A 3 13.50 -30.92 25.66
CA THR A 3 14.71 -30.32 26.26
C THR A 3 14.66 -28.79 26.41
N LEU A 4 13.76 -28.10 25.71
CA LEU A 4 13.57 -26.63 25.84
C LEU A 4 12.51 -26.24 26.88
N ARG A 5 11.65 -27.17 27.31
CA ARG A 5 10.65 -26.91 28.36
C ARG A 5 11.26 -26.89 29.77
N ASN A 6 12.39 -27.56 29.96
CA ASN A 6 12.94 -27.83 31.29
C ASN A 6 13.92 -26.77 31.83
N PHE A 7 14.23 -25.71 31.08
CA PHE A 7 15.26 -24.73 31.51
C PHE A 7 14.73 -23.49 32.25
N LEU A 8 13.42 -23.27 32.32
CA LEU A 8 12.85 -22.12 33.03
C LEU A 8 11.53 -22.49 33.75
N PRO A 9 11.54 -22.65 35.09
CA PRO A 9 10.31 -22.80 35.90
C PRO A 9 9.35 -21.60 35.81
N TRP A 10 9.85 -20.47 35.29
CA TRP A 10 9.11 -19.23 35.02
C TRP A 10 8.26 -19.26 33.73
N ASN A 11 8.28 -20.36 32.98
CA ASN A 11 7.66 -20.44 31.65
C ASN A 11 6.15 -20.27 31.66
N ASN A 12 5.42 -20.79 32.65
CA ASN A 12 3.96 -20.79 32.59
C ASN A 12 3.36 -19.40 32.86
N THR A 13 3.91 -18.64 33.81
CA THR A 13 3.39 -17.31 34.16
C THR A 13 3.73 -16.28 33.10
N LEU A 14 4.98 -16.28 32.58
CA LEU A 14 5.38 -15.37 31.51
C LEU A 14 4.65 -15.68 30.20
N TYR A 15 4.45 -16.97 29.86
CA TYR A 15 3.67 -17.37 28.70
C TYR A 15 2.19 -17.03 28.83
N ALA A 16 1.61 -17.21 30.02
CA ALA A 16 0.21 -16.82 30.29
C ALA A 16 0.04 -15.29 30.20
N LEU A 17 0.96 -14.51 30.78
CA LEU A 17 0.99 -13.05 30.68
C LEU A 17 1.13 -12.59 29.22
N GLN A 18 2.06 -13.18 28.46
CA GLN A 18 2.27 -12.87 27.04
C GLN A 18 1.01 -13.16 26.20
N ASN A 19 0.38 -14.32 26.42
CA ASN A 19 -0.87 -14.67 25.73
C ASN A 19 -2.02 -13.75 26.11
N THR A 20 -2.10 -13.35 27.38
CA THR A 20 -3.12 -12.41 27.86
C THR A 20 -2.92 -11.05 27.22
N LEU A 21 -1.69 -10.54 27.21
CA LEU A 21 -1.34 -9.28 26.54
C LEU A 21 -1.66 -9.33 25.04
N TYR A 22 -1.31 -10.41 24.34
CA TYR A 22 -1.64 -10.58 22.93
C TYR A 22 -3.14 -10.52 22.68
N ARG A 23 -3.95 -11.19 23.51
CA ARG A 23 -5.42 -11.16 23.39
C ARG A 23 -5.98 -9.76 23.66
N VAL A 24 -5.50 -9.09 24.70
CA VAL A 24 -5.91 -7.72 25.03
C VAL A 24 -5.57 -6.78 23.88
N LEU A 25 -4.33 -6.82 23.37
CA LEU A 25 -3.91 -6.01 22.23
C LEU A 25 -4.73 -6.32 20.98
N PHE A 26 -5.05 -7.59 20.71
CA PHE A 26 -5.88 -7.97 19.57
C PHE A 26 -7.29 -7.37 19.67
N VAL A 27 -7.92 -7.43 20.84
CA VAL A 27 -9.23 -6.79 21.10
C VAL A 27 -9.13 -5.27 20.93
N LEU A 28 -8.08 -4.64 21.47
CA LEU A 28 -7.85 -3.20 21.34
C LEU A 28 -7.64 -2.78 19.88
N LEU A 29 -6.94 -3.58 19.07
CA LEU A 29 -6.76 -3.31 17.64
C LEU A 29 -8.08 -3.38 16.88
N ILE A 30 -8.94 -4.37 17.17
CA ILE A 30 -10.28 -4.45 16.59
C ILE A 30 -11.12 -3.24 17.02
N ALA A 31 -11.12 -2.93 18.32
CA ALA A 31 -11.82 -1.78 18.88
C ALA A 31 -11.36 -0.45 18.26
N ALA A 32 -10.06 -0.31 17.99
CA ALA A 32 -9.49 0.88 17.35
C ALA A 32 -9.93 1.03 15.89
N ILE A 33 -10.18 -0.06 15.17
CA ILE A 33 -10.57 -0.03 13.75
C ILE A 33 -12.06 0.27 13.56
N ILE A 34 -12.91 -0.20 14.48
CA ILE A 34 -14.37 -0.07 14.39
C ILE A 34 -14.83 1.38 14.11
N PRO A 35 -14.35 2.42 14.82
CA PRO A 35 -14.75 3.80 14.54
C PRO A 35 -14.50 4.23 13.10
N PHE A 36 -13.40 3.78 12.47
CA PHE A 36 -13.09 4.15 11.09
C PHE A 36 -14.06 3.52 10.09
N PHE A 37 -14.51 2.28 10.34
CA PHE A 37 -15.56 1.66 9.54
C PHE A 37 -16.91 2.34 9.75
N LEU A 38 -17.28 2.67 10.99
CA LEU A 38 -18.53 3.35 11.28
C LEU A 38 -18.60 4.74 10.63
N LEU A 39 -17.49 5.49 10.64
CA LEU A 39 -17.41 6.81 10.03
C LEU A 39 -17.66 6.81 8.51
N THR A 40 -17.46 5.68 7.80
CA THR A 40 -17.80 5.59 6.37
C THR A 40 -19.29 5.82 6.10
N PHE A 41 -20.17 5.50 7.04
CA PHE A 41 -21.62 5.72 6.93
C PHE A 41 -22.04 7.18 7.14
N TYR A 42 -21.15 8.00 7.70
CA TYR A 42 -21.36 9.43 7.95
C TYR A 42 -20.57 10.31 6.97
N ALA A 43 -19.86 9.69 6.02
CA ALA A 43 -19.14 10.42 4.99
C ALA A 43 -20.13 10.90 3.92
N HIS A 44 -19.99 12.18 3.53
CA HIS A 44 -20.81 12.82 2.50
C HIS A 44 -19.93 13.48 1.44
N PRO A 45 -20.43 13.64 0.20
CA PRO A 45 -19.71 14.36 -0.85
C PRO A 45 -19.31 15.77 -0.43
N SER A 46 -18.13 16.19 -0.87
CA SER A 46 -17.55 17.49 -0.54
C SER A 46 -16.68 18.04 -1.66
N ALA A 47 -16.54 19.37 -1.73
CA ALA A 47 -15.65 20.05 -2.67
C ALA A 47 -15.79 19.54 -4.12
N ASP A 48 -14.71 18.99 -4.69
CA ASP A 48 -14.63 18.57 -6.09
C ASP A 48 -15.61 17.44 -6.45
N ASP A 49 -16.17 16.72 -5.48
CA ASP A 49 -17.15 15.66 -5.72
C ASP A 49 -18.38 16.19 -6.47
N PHE A 50 -18.82 17.41 -6.16
CA PHE A 50 -19.95 18.05 -6.85
C PHE A 50 -19.59 18.45 -8.29
N SER A 51 -18.35 18.90 -8.52
CA SER A 51 -17.85 19.23 -9.86
C SER A 51 -17.79 17.99 -10.73
N TYR A 52 -17.25 16.88 -10.21
CA TYR A 52 -17.19 15.60 -10.91
C TYR A 52 -18.58 15.01 -11.17
N ALA A 53 -19.48 15.07 -10.18
CA ALA A 53 -20.86 14.60 -10.36
C ALA A 53 -21.59 15.36 -11.47
N SER A 54 -21.36 16.68 -11.57
CA SER A 54 -21.91 17.50 -12.65
C SER A 54 -21.27 17.17 -14.01
N ALA A 55 -19.94 17.12 -14.06
CA ALA A 55 -19.17 16.90 -15.28
C ALA A 55 -19.46 15.53 -15.93
N TYR A 56 -19.60 14.48 -15.12
CA TYR A 56 -19.77 13.11 -15.62
C TYR A 56 -21.23 12.66 -15.72
N ARG A 57 -22.19 13.55 -15.43
CA ARG A 57 -23.63 13.25 -15.40
C ARG A 57 -24.16 12.72 -16.73
N THR A 58 -23.63 13.22 -17.84
CA THR A 58 -24.09 12.88 -19.19
C THR A 58 -22.90 12.52 -20.08
N GLY A 59 -23.12 11.69 -21.11
CA GLY A 59 -22.06 11.23 -22.01
C GLY A 59 -21.48 9.85 -21.64
N GLY A 60 -20.60 9.35 -22.51
CA GLY A 60 -20.03 8.01 -22.39
C GLY A 60 -18.89 7.92 -21.37
N PHE A 61 -18.85 6.82 -20.62
CA PHE A 61 -17.80 6.52 -19.63
C PHE A 61 -16.38 6.76 -20.15
N TRP A 62 -16.04 6.17 -21.30
CA TRP A 62 -14.70 6.30 -21.87
C TRP A 62 -14.38 7.71 -22.38
N ASN A 63 -15.40 8.46 -22.81
CA ASN A 63 -15.20 9.85 -23.23
C ASN A 63 -14.76 10.71 -22.04
N HIS A 64 -15.32 10.47 -20.86
CA HIS A 64 -14.91 11.17 -19.63
C HIS A 64 -13.53 10.76 -19.16
N VAL A 65 -13.23 9.44 -19.15
CA VAL A 65 -11.90 8.96 -18.77
C VAL A 65 -10.81 9.53 -19.67
N VAL A 66 -11.03 9.49 -21.00
CA VAL A 66 -10.08 10.05 -21.96
C VAL A 66 -10.06 11.58 -21.88
N GLY A 67 -11.21 12.23 -21.72
CA GLY A 67 -11.33 13.68 -21.59
C GLY A 67 -10.53 14.23 -20.42
N GLU A 68 -10.66 13.63 -19.24
CA GLU A 68 -9.89 13.99 -18.04
C GLU A 68 -8.38 13.76 -18.22
N TYR A 69 -8.02 12.63 -18.84
CA TYR A 69 -6.62 12.28 -19.10
C TYR A 69 -5.94 13.28 -20.05
N LEU A 70 -6.66 13.70 -21.09
CA LEU A 70 -6.17 14.68 -22.06
C LEU A 70 -6.28 16.12 -21.56
N GLY A 71 -7.24 16.43 -20.69
CA GLY A 71 -7.61 17.79 -20.31
C GLY A 71 -7.05 18.27 -18.97
N TRP A 72 -6.79 17.38 -18.00
CA TRP A 72 -6.56 17.80 -16.62
C TRP A 72 -5.42 17.08 -15.87
N LYS A 73 -5.37 15.74 -15.88
CA LYS A 73 -4.39 14.99 -15.06
C LYS A 73 -4.03 13.64 -15.67
N GLY A 74 -2.80 13.19 -15.46
CA GLY A 74 -2.30 11.93 -16.03
C GLY A 74 -2.61 10.66 -15.22
N ARG A 75 -3.26 10.79 -14.05
CA ARG A 75 -3.54 9.69 -13.11
C ARG A 75 -4.61 8.74 -13.66
N TYR A 76 -4.30 8.02 -14.74
CA TYR A 76 -5.24 7.26 -15.56
C TYR A 76 -6.09 6.25 -14.78
N PHE A 77 -5.52 5.58 -13.79
CA PHE A 77 -6.26 4.60 -12.99
C PHE A 77 -7.14 5.28 -11.95
N ALA A 78 -6.66 6.36 -11.32
CA ALA A 78 -7.51 7.15 -10.44
C ALA A 78 -8.67 7.82 -11.20
N ILE A 79 -8.41 8.35 -12.40
CA ILE A 79 -9.45 8.90 -13.28
C ILE A 79 -10.51 7.84 -13.58
N PHE A 80 -10.08 6.63 -13.97
CA PHE A 80 -11.00 5.51 -14.21
C PHE A 80 -11.90 5.25 -12.99
N VAL A 81 -11.33 5.17 -11.78
CA VAL A 81 -12.10 4.95 -10.55
C VAL A 81 -13.04 6.13 -10.25
N THR A 82 -12.57 7.37 -10.42
CA THR A 82 -13.37 8.58 -10.21
C THR A 82 -14.57 8.61 -11.13
N VAL A 83 -14.38 8.42 -12.44
CA VAL A 83 -15.48 8.42 -13.42
C VAL A 83 -16.43 7.25 -13.13
N LEU A 84 -15.89 6.06 -12.82
CA LEU A 84 -16.69 4.88 -12.52
C LEU A 84 -17.64 5.11 -11.35
N PHE A 85 -17.13 5.71 -10.27
CA PHE A 85 -17.96 6.02 -9.11
C PHE A 85 -19.06 7.04 -9.45
N HIS A 86 -18.71 8.16 -10.05
CA HIS A 86 -19.66 9.25 -10.31
C HIS A 86 -20.72 8.88 -11.37
N GLN A 87 -20.46 7.87 -12.22
CA GLN A 87 -21.46 7.33 -13.16
C GLN A 87 -22.23 6.12 -12.62
N SER A 88 -21.88 5.58 -11.46
CA SER A 88 -22.49 4.36 -10.89
C SER A 88 -23.86 4.58 -10.24
N GLY A 89 -24.38 5.81 -10.21
CA GLY A 89 -25.71 6.14 -9.71
C GLY A 89 -25.72 7.37 -8.82
N ASP A 90 -26.63 7.40 -7.84
CA ASP A 90 -26.77 8.51 -6.91
C ASP A 90 -25.55 8.63 -5.99
N MET A 91 -24.77 9.70 -6.18
CA MET A 91 -23.55 9.94 -5.41
C MET A 91 -23.81 10.07 -3.91
N ILE A 92 -24.95 10.64 -3.49
CA ILE A 92 -25.28 10.87 -2.08
C ILE A 92 -25.57 9.53 -1.40
N VAL A 93 -26.39 8.69 -2.03
CA VAL A 93 -26.75 7.37 -1.49
C VAL A 93 -25.55 6.42 -1.50
N ASN A 94 -24.76 6.45 -2.58
CA ASN A 94 -23.71 5.47 -2.85
C ASN A 94 -22.35 5.83 -2.26
N TYR A 95 -22.15 7.05 -1.74
CA TYR A 95 -20.84 7.55 -1.28
C TYR A 95 -20.11 6.61 -0.32
N LYS A 96 -20.84 5.96 0.60
CA LYS A 96 -20.29 5.04 1.60
C LYS A 96 -19.69 3.75 1.03
N TYR A 97 -20.22 3.24 -0.09
CA TYR A 97 -19.85 1.92 -0.61
C TYR A 97 -18.39 1.82 -1.09
N PRO A 98 -17.86 2.73 -1.95
CA PRO A 98 -16.46 2.67 -2.33
C PRO A 98 -15.53 2.88 -1.13
N LEU A 99 -15.90 3.73 -0.16
CA LEU A 99 -15.09 3.98 1.03
C LEU A 99 -14.98 2.72 1.91
N LEU A 100 -16.11 2.05 2.15
CA LEU A 100 -16.15 0.78 2.88
C LEU A 100 -15.36 -0.31 2.13
N LEU A 101 -15.51 -0.38 0.80
CA LEU A 101 -14.77 -1.31 -0.04
C LEU A 101 -13.26 -1.07 0.05
N PHE A 102 -12.79 0.16 -0.12
CA PHE A 102 -11.36 0.47 -0.10
C PHE A 102 -10.75 0.33 1.29
N LEU A 103 -11.48 0.65 2.35
CA LEU A 103 -11.01 0.39 3.70
C LEU A 103 -10.86 -1.13 3.95
N THR A 104 -11.84 -1.92 3.51
CA THR A 104 -11.78 -3.40 3.61
C THR A 104 -10.62 -3.97 2.78
N LEU A 105 -10.50 -3.53 1.53
CA LEU A 105 -9.44 -3.97 0.61
C LEU A 105 -8.05 -3.58 1.10
N LEU A 106 -7.90 -2.47 1.83
CA LEU A 106 -6.63 -2.13 2.47
C LEU A 106 -6.21 -3.19 3.47
N PHE A 107 -7.11 -3.61 4.38
CA PHE A 107 -6.79 -4.66 5.35
C PHE A 107 -6.55 -6.03 4.68
N ILE A 108 -7.25 -6.33 3.58
CA ILE A 108 -6.98 -7.53 2.78
C ILE A 108 -5.60 -7.47 2.13
N ALA A 109 -5.21 -6.32 1.56
CA ALA A 109 -3.90 -6.14 0.94
C ALA A 109 -2.76 -6.20 1.98
N LEU A 110 -2.97 -5.60 3.17
CA LEU A 110 -2.07 -5.73 4.31
C LEU A 110 -1.93 -7.19 4.75
N TYR A 111 -3.06 -7.91 4.88
CA TYR A 111 -3.04 -9.34 5.19
C TYR A 111 -2.24 -10.15 4.17
N TYR A 112 -2.48 -9.92 2.89
CA TYR A 112 -1.75 -10.58 1.81
C TYR A 112 -0.25 -10.27 1.86
N LEU A 113 0.13 -9.01 2.11
CA LEU A 113 1.52 -8.61 2.27
C LEU A 113 2.18 -9.29 3.47
N VAL A 114 1.57 -9.22 4.65
CA VAL A 114 2.07 -9.84 5.89
C VAL A 114 2.22 -11.35 5.72
N ARG A 115 1.21 -12.00 5.16
CA ARG A 115 1.22 -13.43 4.83
C ARG A 115 2.40 -13.78 3.92
N THR A 116 2.64 -12.94 2.91
CA THR A 116 3.75 -13.11 1.97
C THR A 116 5.09 -12.87 2.66
N VAL A 117 5.26 -11.81 3.45
CA VAL A 117 6.50 -11.52 4.19
C VAL A 117 6.92 -12.72 5.04
N PHE A 118 5.97 -13.35 5.74
CA PHE A 118 6.22 -14.54 6.56
C PHE A 118 6.22 -15.86 5.80
N GLU A 119 6.29 -15.86 4.46
CA GLU A 119 6.36 -17.06 3.62
C GLU A 119 5.22 -18.04 3.92
N GLU A 120 4.04 -17.54 4.29
CA GLU A 120 2.87 -18.34 4.62
C GLU A 120 3.08 -19.27 5.84
N LYS A 121 4.13 -19.05 6.65
CA LYS A 121 4.47 -19.87 7.83
C LYS A 121 3.77 -19.42 9.12
N ALA A 122 3.42 -18.14 9.22
CA ALA A 122 2.68 -17.62 10.38
C ALA A 122 1.28 -18.28 10.47
N SER A 123 0.66 -18.32 11.64
CA SER A 123 -0.74 -18.76 11.73
C SER A 123 -1.69 -17.70 11.14
N PHE A 124 -2.94 -18.08 10.87
CA PHE A 124 -3.99 -17.13 10.48
C PHE A 124 -4.09 -15.97 11.48
N TRP A 125 -4.16 -16.29 12.78
CA TRP A 125 -4.32 -15.29 13.85
C TRP A 125 -3.11 -14.37 13.99
N GLN A 126 -1.89 -14.90 13.85
CA GLN A 126 -0.68 -14.07 13.87
C GLN A 126 -0.66 -13.12 12.67
N THR A 127 -1.00 -13.62 11.48
CA THR A 127 -1.08 -12.81 10.27
C THR A 127 -2.12 -11.70 10.44
N LEU A 128 -3.31 -12.05 10.96
CA LEU A 128 -4.38 -11.10 11.21
C LEU A 128 -3.97 -10.04 12.22
N PHE A 129 -3.41 -10.42 13.37
CA PHE A 129 -2.90 -9.47 14.37
C PHE A 129 -1.89 -8.50 13.78
N CYS A 130 -0.90 -9.00 13.03
CA CYS A 130 0.11 -8.15 12.41
C CYS A 130 -0.49 -7.18 11.38
N SER A 131 -1.50 -7.64 10.63
CA SER A 131 -2.18 -6.82 9.62
C SER A 131 -3.03 -5.74 10.25
N LEU A 132 -3.74 -6.05 11.34
CA LEU A 132 -4.51 -5.08 12.11
C LEU A 132 -3.57 -4.07 12.78
N ALA A 133 -2.48 -4.51 13.39
CA ALA A 133 -1.49 -3.63 14.02
C ALA A 133 -0.90 -2.65 13.00
N PHE A 134 -0.50 -3.14 11.83
CA PHE A 134 0.06 -2.30 10.79
C PHE A 134 -0.99 -1.37 10.16
N GLY A 135 -2.22 -1.84 9.97
CA GLY A 135 -3.32 -1.01 9.48
C GLY A 135 -3.74 0.09 10.44
N VAL A 136 -3.86 -0.20 11.75
CA VAL A 136 -4.10 0.81 12.79
C VAL A 136 -2.99 1.84 12.78
N PHE A 137 -1.73 1.39 12.78
CA PHE A 137 -0.58 2.29 12.71
C PHE A 137 -0.62 3.21 11.49
N TYR A 138 -0.87 2.64 10.31
CA TYR A 138 -1.02 3.42 9.08
C TYR A 138 -2.09 4.50 9.25
N ILE A 139 -3.29 4.15 9.73
CA ILE A 139 -4.40 5.09 9.85
C ILE A 139 -4.11 6.20 10.86
N ILE A 140 -3.60 5.87 12.06
CA ILE A 140 -3.36 6.88 13.11
C ILE A 140 -2.19 7.82 12.79
N THR A 141 -1.29 7.42 11.88
CA THR A 141 -0.17 8.24 11.43
C THR A 141 -0.46 9.04 10.16
N LEU A 142 -1.67 8.94 9.60
CA LEU A 142 -2.09 9.78 8.49
C LEU A 142 -2.15 11.25 8.92
N PRO A 143 -1.52 12.19 8.16
CA PRO A 143 -1.59 13.62 8.49
C PRO A 143 -3.03 14.16 8.53
N LYS A 144 -3.91 13.63 7.69
CA LYS A 144 -5.32 14.00 7.63
C LYS A 144 -6.18 12.80 7.24
N VAL A 145 -6.66 12.07 8.24
CA VAL A 145 -7.50 10.87 8.06
C VAL A 145 -8.71 11.15 7.18
N SER A 146 -9.39 12.28 7.37
CA SER A 146 -10.59 12.62 6.61
C SER A 146 -10.35 12.76 5.11
N ALA A 147 -9.24 13.39 4.72
CA ALA A 147 -8.88 13.54 3.31
C ALA A 147 -8.40 12.22 2.68
N ALA A 148 -7.76 11.35 3.46
CA ALA A 148 -7.23 10.09 2.95
C ALA A 148 -8.30 8.98 2.83
N LEU A 149 -9.24 8.90 3.79
CA LEU A 149 -10.19 7.80 3.90
C LEU A 149 -11.63 8.14 3.53
N TYR A 150 -12.08 9.39 3.71
CA TYR A 150 -13.51 9.74 3.60
C TYR A 150 -13.82 10.75 2.50
N TRP A 151 -12.81 11.41 1.96
CA TRP A 151 -12.96 12.22 0.75
C TRP A 151 -12.71 11.37 -0.49
N ALA A 152 -13.67 11.33 -1.42
CA ALA A 152 -13.65 10.42 -2.56
C ALA A 152 -12.42 10.64 -3.45
N ASP A 153 -12.11 11.89 -3.86
CA ASP A 153 -10.94 12.15 -4.70
C ASP A 153 -9.62 11.72 -4.02
N GLY A 154 -9.51 11.96 -2.71
CA GLY A 154 -8.38 11.51 -1.91
C GLY A 154 -8.30 9.98 -1.81
N ALA A 155 -9.41 9.31 -1.50
CA ALA A 155 -9.45 7.84 -1.40
C ALA A 155 -9.17 7.17 -2.76
N PHE A 156 -9.71 7.70 -3.86
CA PHE A 156 -9.58 7.10 -5.19
C PHE A 156 -8.16 7.17 -5.74
N GLN A 157 -7.37 8.13 -5.25
CA GLN A 157 -5.98 8.31 -5.63
C GLN A 157 -5.06 7.62 -4.62
N TYR A 158 -5.15 7.98 -3.35
CA TYR A 158 -4.20 7.53 -2.33
C TYR A 158 -4.55 6.16 -1.77
N GLN A 159 -5.82 5.92 -1.40
CA GLN A 159 -6.21 4.65 -0.78
C GLN A 159 -6.20 3.51 -1.80
N VAL A 160 -6.77 3.73 -2.98
CA VAL A 160 -6.70 2.77 -4.11
C VAL A 160 -5.25 2.50 -4.50
N GLY A 161 -4.45 3.54 -4.67
CA GLY A 161 -3.03 3.40 -4.98
C GLY A 161 -2.27 2.64 -3.88
N SER A 162 -2.56 2.89 -2.60
CA SER A 162 -1.98 2.16 -1.46
C SER A 162 -2.33 0.67 -1.49
N ILE A 163 -3.58 0.31 -1.78
CA ILE A 163 -4.01 -1.09 -1.91
C ILE A 163 -3.18 -1.79 -2.99
N PHE A 164 -3.14 -1.22 -4.20
CA PHE A 164 -2.41 -1.81 -5.31
C PHE A 164 -0.89 -1.78 -5.10
N PHE A 165 -0.36 -0.78 -4.42
CA PHE A 165 1.04 -0.73 -4.02
C PHE A 165 1.38 -1.90 -3.09
N LEU A 166 0.62 -2.13 -2.03
CA LEU A 166 0.84 -3.26 -1.11
C LEU A 166 0.76 -4.62 -1.83
N LEU A 167 -0.25 -4.79 -2.69
CA LEU A 167 -0.42 -5.99 -3.51
C LEU A 167 0.76 -6.18 -4.50
N SER A 168 1.27 -5.09 -5.08
CA SER A 168 2.42 -5.11 -5.98
C SER A 168 3.70 -5.51 -5.24
N VAL A 169 3.96 -4.96 -4.05
CA VAL A 169 5.13 -5.31 -3.22
C VAL A 169 5.07 -6.79 -2.81
N ALA A 170 3.89 -7.29 -2.42
CA ALA A 170 3.70 -8.69 -2.10
C ALA A 170 3.97 -9.59 -3.33
N SER A 171 3.46 -9.22 -4.51
CA SER A 171 3.67 -9.99 -5.75
C SER A 171 5.14 -9.98 -6.19
N LEU A 172 5.81 -8.82 -6.09
CA LEU A 172 7.24 -8.66 -6.36
C LEU A 172 8.08 -9.51 -5.40
N LEU A 173 7.70 -9.58 -4.12
CA LEU A 173 8.39 -10.41 -3.14
C LEU A 173 8.24 -11.91 -3.46
N LYS A 174 7.07 -12.34 -3.95
CA LYS A 174 6.89 -13.72 -4.44
C LYS A 174 7.75 -13.99 -5.67
N LEU A 175 7.80 -13.08 -6.64
CA LEU A 175 8.65 -13.21 -7.84
C LEU A 175 10.15 -13.19 -7.53
N TYR A 176 10.55 -12.37 -6.55
CA TYR A 176 11.94 -12.25 -6.11
C TYR A 176 12.47 -13.54 -5.50
N ARG A 177 11.62 -14.25 -4.75
CA ARG A 177 11.90 -15.56 -4.20
C ARG A 177 11.96 -16.58 -5.34
N LYS A 178 12.78 -17.62 -5.17
CA LYS A 178 12.90 -18.70 -6.14
C LYS A 178 11.58 -19.50 -6.15
N VAL A 179 10.66 -19.12 -7.03
CA VAL A 179 9.38 -19.80 -7.25
C VAL A 179 9.49 -20.75 -8.44
N ASN A 180 8.89 -21.94 -8.33
CA ASN A 180 8.91 -22.94 -9.40
C ASN A 180 8.21 -22.44 -10.67
N ASN A 181 7.15 -21.64 -10.52
CA ASN A 181 6.46 -20.99 -11.62
C ASN A 181 6.37 -19.48 -11.38
N PRO A 182 7.16 -18.66 -12.10
CA PRO A 182 7.16 -17.22 -11.92
C PRO A 182 6.03 -16.51 -12.67
N PHE A 183 5.21 -17.22 -13.47
CA PHE A 183 4.16 -16.60 -14.30
C PHE A 183 3.13 -15.83 -13.48
N LEU A 184 2.50 -16.47 -12.49
CA LEU A 184 1.44 -15.84 -11.70
C LEU A 184 1.96 -14.62 -10.91
N PRO A 185 3.10 -14.70 -10.18
CA PRO A 185 3.69 -13.52 -9.54
C PRO A 185 4.04 -12.40 -10.53
N THR A 186 4.50 -12.74 -11.74
CA THR A 186 4.77 -11.75 -12.79
C THR A 186 3.48 -11.06 -13.24
N LEU A 187 2.45 -11.84 -13.55
CA LEU A 187 1.14 -11.34 -13.98
C LEU A 187 0.51 -10.43 -12.93
N THR A 188 0.48 -10.86 -11.66
CA THR A 188 -0.09 -10.03 -10.60
C THR A 188 0.76 -8.79 -10.34
N SER A 189 2.10 -8.89 -10.41
CA SER A 189 2.98 -7.72 -10.32
C SER A 189 2.67 -6.69 -11.39
N VAL A 190 2.57 -7.07 -12.67
CA VAL A 190 2.31 -6.09 -13.74
C VAL A 190 0.94 -5.43 -13.60
N LEU A 191 -0.10 -6.18 -13.26
CA LEU A 191 -1.45 -5.65 -13.07
C LEU A 191 -1.52 -4.66 -11.90
N PHE A 192 -0.93 -5.02 -10.76
CA PHE A 192 -0.95 -4.16 -9.57
C PHE A 192 -0.03 -2.95 -9.72
N ILE A 193 1.11 -3.07 -10.41
CA ILE A 193 1.97 -1.94 -10.74
C ILE A 193 1.24 -0.95 -11.63
N PHE A 194 0.57 -1.42 -12.70
CA PHE A 194 -0.19 -0.55 -13.58
C PHE A 194 -1.24 0.25 -12.81
N ALA A 195 -2.02 -0.40 -11.95
CA ALA A 195 -3.01 0.27 -11.13
C ALA A 195 -2.38 1.26 -10.13
N ALA A 196 -1.34 0.86 -9.40
CA ALA A 196 -0.70 1.70 -8.38
C ALA A 196 -0.06 2.95 -8.99
N ILE A 197 0.71 2.79 -10.08
CA ILE A 197 1.34 3.91 -10.80
C ILE A 197 0.27 4.82 -11.40
N GLY A 198 -0.77 4.25 -11.99
CA GLY A 198 -1.89 5.01 -12.55
C GLY A 198 -2.70 5.80 -11.52
N SER A 199 -2.52 5.52 -10.22
CA SER A 199 -3.21 6.24 -9.15
C SER A 199 -2.49 7.52 -8.74
N THR A 200 -1.17 7.49 -8.51
CA THR A 200 -0.39 8.68 -8.10
C THR A 200 1.10 8.59 -8.48
N GLU A 201 1.74 9.76 -8.57
CA GLU A 201 3.18 9.91 -8.84
C GLU A 201 4.04 9.38 -7.67
N ILE A 202 3.50 9.32 -6.45
CA ILE A 202 4.19 8.79 -5.26
C ILE A 202 4.47 7.28 -5.44
N PHE A 203 3.47 6.53 -5.88
CA PHE A 203 3.63 5.10 -6.15
C PHE A 203 4.46 4.86 -7.41
N MET A 204 4.38 5.75 -8.41
CA MET A 204 5.27 5.74 -9.57
C MET A 204 6.74 5.78 -9.16
N ILE A 205 7.15 6.79 -8.39
CA ILE A 205 8.55 6.95 -7.96
C ILE A 205 8.99 5.75 -7.11
N SER A 206 8.16 5.35 -6.14
CA SER A 206 8.45 4.23 -5.24
C SER A 206 8.64 2.91 -5.99
N LEU A 207 7.73 2.56 -6.89
CA LEU A 207 7.77 1.31 -7.64
C LEU A 207 8.84 1.34 -8.73
N SER A 208 9.05 2.47 -9.42
CA SER A 208 10.12 2.60 -10.41
C SER A 208 11.49 2.39 -9.78
N THR A 209 11.71 2.98 -8.60
CA THR A 209 12.96 2.80 -7.84
C THR A 209 13.12 1.34 -7.40
N LEU A 210 12.10 0.76 -6.77
CA LEU A 210 12.15 -0.61 -6.26
C LEU A 210 12.36 -1.64 -7.39
N VAL A 211 11.56 -1.56 -8.45
CA VAL A 211 11.66 -2.47 -9.60
C VAL A 211 12.97 -2.28 -10.33
N GLY A 212 13.44 -1.04 -10.53
CA GLY A 212 14.73 -0.76 -11.17
C GLY A 212 15.89 -1.40 -10.41
N LEU A 213 15.95 -1.24 -9.10
CA LEU A 213 17.00 -1.83 -8.26
C LEU A 213 16.95 -3.37 -8.29
N ILE A 214 15.76 -3.96 -8.13
CA ILE A 214 15.61 -5.42 -8.18
C ILE A 214 15.96 -5.97 -9.57
N PHE A 215 15.54 -5.29 -10.63
CA PHE A 215 15.87 -5.64 -12.00
C PHE A 215 17.39 -5.66 -12.20
N LEU A 216 18.09 -4.57 -11.84
CA LEU A 216 19.54 -4.48 -12.00
C LEU A 216 20.25 -5.64 -11.28
N TYR A 217 19.84 -5.92 -10.06
CA TYR A 217 20.41 -7.01 -9.26
C TYR A 217 20.09 -8.40 -9.85
N LYS A 218 18.81 -8.68 -10.16
CA LYS A 218 18.38 -10.00 -10.66
C LYS A 218 18.87 -10.28 -12.08
N PHE A 219 18.92 -9.26 -12.92
CA PHE A 219 19.29 -9.39 -14.32
C PHE A 219 20.81 -9.49 -14.51
N PHE A 220 21.59 -8.57 -13.95
CA PHE A 220 23.02 -8.50 -14.18
C PHE A 220 23.83 -9.35 -13.19
N ILE A 221 23.45 -9.36 -11.91
CA ILE A 221 24.22 -10.05 -10.87
C ILE A 221 23.78 -11.52 -10.76
N LEU A 222 22.50 -11.76 -10.44
CA LEU A 222 22.02 -13.14 -10.23
C LEU A 222 21.68 -13.89 -11.53
N LYS A 223 21.50 -13.18 -12.64
CA LYS A 223 21.09 -13.72 -13.96
C LYS A 223 19.83 -14.62 -13.91
N GLN A 224 18.92 -14.34 -12.98
CA GLN A 224 17.71 -15.15 -12.70
C GLN A 224 16.42 -14.44 -13.16
N ASN A 225 15.46 -15.22 -13.67
CA ASN A 225 14.12 -14.74 -14.07
C ASN A 225 14.17 -13.48 -14.97
N ARG A 226 15.17 -13.43 -15.87
CA ARG A 226 15.49 -12.23 -16.66
C ARG A 226 14.30 -11.74 -17.48
N ILE A 227 13.60 -12.66 -18.14
CA ILE A 227 12.41 -12.34 -18.94
C ILE A 227 11.32 -11.71 -18.06
N GLN A 228 11.04 -12.31 -16.90
CA GLN A 228 9.99 -11.80 -16.01
C GLN A 228 10.34 -10.43 -15.46
N TRP A 229 11.58 -10.22 -15.01
CA TRP A 229 12.03 -8.91 -14.54
C TRP A 229 12.06 -7.87 -15.66
N SER A 230 12.39 -8.24 -16.90
CA SER A 230 12.28 -7.35 -18.06
C SER A 230 10.82 -6.97 -18.35
N VAL A 231 9.88 -7.91 -18.26
CA VAL A 231 8.44 -7.63 -18.43
C VAL A 231 7.93 -6.70 -17.34
N VAL A 232 8.27 -6.97 -16.07
CA VAL A 232 7.90 -6.10 -14.95
C VAL A 232 8.46 -4.69 -15.14
N LEU A 233 9.74 -4.56 -15.51
CA LEU A 233 10.36 -3.26 -15.77
C LEU A 233 9.69 -2.53 -16.94
N ALA A 234 9.40 -3.23 -18.05
CA ALA A 234 8.75 -2.64 -19.22
C ALA A 234 7.36 -2.08 -18.87
N VAL A 235 6.57 -2.81 -18.07
CA VAL A 235 5.28 -2.31 -17.58
C VAL A 235 5.46 -1.13 -16.63
N THR A 236 6.41 -1.18 -15.70
CA THR A 236 6.70 -0.04 -14.81
C THR A 236 7.07 1.22 -15.59
N VAL A 237 7.95 1.12 -16.60
CA VAL A 237 8.37 2.25 -17.42
C VAL A 237 7.22 2.78 -18.28
N SER A 238 6.47 1.90 -18.96
CA SER A 238 5.35 2.32 -19.79
C SER A 238 4.22 2.94 -18.96
N SER A 239 3.86 2.38 -17.81
CA SER A 239 2.91 2.97 -16.87
C SER A 239 3.37 4.34 -16.35
N SER A 240 4.67 4.51 -16.09
CA SER A 240 5.24 5.79 -15.65
C SER A 240 5.20 6.83 -16.77
N ALA A 241 5.52 6.42 -17.99
CA ALA A 241 5.41 7.27 -19.17
C ALA A 241 3.95 7.70 -19.41
N LEU A 242 2.98 6.77 -19.31
CA LEU A 242 1.56 7.09 -19.41
C LEU A 242 1.10 8.09 -18.34
N LEU A 243 1.63 8.00 -17.12
CA LEU A 243 1.30 8.93 -16.05
C LEU A 243 1.89 10.34 -16.29
N VAL A 244 3.19 10.40 -16.63
CA VAL A 244 3.94 11.67 -16.70
C VAL A 244 3.68 12.41 -18.00
N LEU A 245 3.65 11.70 -19.13
CA LEU A 245 3.50 12.29 -20.46
C LEU A 245 2.04 12.58 -20.85
N ALA A 246 1.10 12.46 -19.91
CA ALA A 246 -0.29 12.75 -20.17
C ALA A 246 -0.48 14.23 -20.56
N PRO A 247 -1.17 14.53 -21.68
CA PRO A 247 -1.38 15.92 -22.13
C PRO A 247 -2.05 16.80 -21.09
N GLY A 248 -2.98 16.24 -20.30
CA GLY A 248 -3.68 16.98 -19.25
C GLY A 248 -2.75 17.56 -18.19
N ASN A 249 -1.60 16.91 -17.93
CA ASN A 249 -0.59 17.45 -17.02
C ASN A 249 -0.03 18.78 -17.54
N ALA A 250 0.24 18.87 -18.85
CA ALA A 250 0.78 20.10 -19.46
C ALA A 250 -0.24 21.24 -19.45
N ILE A 251 -1.52 20.94 -19.72
CA ILE A 251 -2.61 21.93 -19.66
C ILE A 251 -2.76 22.47 -18.24
N ARG A 252 -2.88 21.58 -17.25
CA ARG A 252 -2.99 21.96 -15.83
C ARG A 252 -1.77 22.74 -15.34
N MET A 253 -0.60 22.45 -15.89
CA MET A 253 0.65 23.14 -15.56
C MET A 253 0.70 24.58 -16.06
N GLN A 254 -0.04 24.94 -17.12
CA GLN A 254 -0.14 26.34 -17.59
C GLN A 254 -0.91 27.25 -16.61
N LEU A 255 -1.74 26.66 -15.75
CA LEU A 255 -2.49 27.38 -14.71
C LEU A 255 -1.67 27.62 -13.43
N ALA A 256 -0.45 27.08 -13.35
CA ALA A 256 0.39 27.16 -12.16
C ALA A 256 1.26 28.44 -12.14
N SER A 257 1.60 28.92 -10.95
CA SER A 257 2.34 30.19 -10.74
C SER A 257 3.77 30.17 -11.28
N GLU A 258 4.46 31.32 -11.31
CA GLU A 258 5.80 31.52 -11.90
C GLU A 258 6.91 30.58 -11.39
N ASN A 259 6.78 30.02 -10.18
CA ASN A 259 7.73 29.04 -9.64
C ASN A 259 7.38 27.58 -9.97
N SER A 260 6.26 27.35 -10.65
CA SER A 260 5.94 26.04 -11.22
C SER A 260 7.02 25.68 -12.24
N GLN A 261 7.43 24.41 -12.30
CA GLN A 261 8.38 23.86 -13.29
C GLN A 261 9.88 24.11 -13.02
N GLN A 262 10.26 24.80 -11.95
CA GLN A 262 11.68 24.96 -11.61
C GLN A 262 12.24 23.72 -10.91
N PHE A 263 13.03 22.91 -11.63
CA PHE A 263 13.58 21.64 -11.14
C PHE A 263 14.27 21.76 -9.76
N TRP A 264 15.21 22.71 -9.61
CA TRP A 264 15.96 22.86 -8.36
C TRP A 264 15.09 23.33 -7.19
N PHE A 265 14.10 24.18 -7.48
CA PHE A 265 13.12 24.60 -6.47
C PHE A 265 12.27 23.40 -6.02
N SER A 266 11.74 22.61 -6.96
CA SER A 266 10.97 21.41 -6.64
C SER A 266 11.81 20.37 -5.90
N ALA A 267 13.04 20.10 -6.34
CA ALA A 267 13.93 19.14 -5.69
C ALA A 267 14.26 19.55 -4.25
N SER A 268 14.60 20.82 -4.02
CA SER A 268 14.89 21.33 -2.67
C SER A 268 13.65 21.28 -1.77
N ARG A 269 12.47 21.65 -2.28
CA ARG A 269 11.20 21.53 -1.55
C ARG A 269 10.85 20.09 -1.24
N SER A 270 11.04 19.15 -2.17
CA SER A 270 10.81 17.73 -1.95
C SER A 270 11.74 17.16 -0.87
N ILE A 271 13.02 17.53 -0.86
CA ILE A 271 13.96 17.12 0.19
C ILE A 271 13.53 17.70 1.54
N TYR A 272 13.21 19.00 1.59
CA TYR A 272 12.79 19.66 2.82
C TYR A 272 11.51 19.06 3.41
N HIS A 273 10.44 18.97 2.60
CA HIS A 273 9.16 18.43 3.06
C HIS A 273 9.22 16.92 3.29
N GLY A 274 9.98 16.18 2.49
CA GLY A 274 10.23 14.76 2.70
C GLY A 274 10.98 14.49 3.99
N GLY A 275 12.01 15.28 4.28
CA GLY A 275 12.75 15.21 5.55
C GLY A 275 11.88 15.56 6.75
N ALA A 276 11.10 16.64 6.66
CA ALA A 276 10.16 17.02 7.72
C ALA A 276 9.09 15.94 7.98
N ALA A 277 8.52 15.36 6.90
CA ALA A 277 7.57 14.26 7.01
C ALA A 277 8.21 13.01 7.64
N LEU A 278 9.44 12.67 7.25
CA LEU A 278 10.19 11.54 7.80
C LEU A 278 10.48 11.73 9.29
N ILE A 279 10.92 12.93 9.69
CA ILE A 279 11.17 13.27 11.10
C ILE A 279 9.86 13.14 11.90
N ASN A 280 8.78 13.77 11.43
CA ASN A 280 7.48 13.68 12.10
C ASN A 280 7.00 12.22 12.26
N TRP A 281 7.22 11.40 11.24
CA TRP A 281 6.82 10.00 11.26
C TRP A 281 7.68 9.14 12.20
N ILE A 282 9.01 9.31 12.17
CA ILE A 282 9.93 8.60 13.08
C ILE A 282 9.74 9.05 14.53
N SER A 283 9.43 10.32 14.76
CA SER A 283 9.14 10.86 16.09
C SER A 283 7.79 10.41 16.65
N HIS A 284 6.94 9.75 15.87
CA HIS A 284 5.61 9.35 16.32
C HIS A 284 5.70 8.20 17.35
N PRO A 285 5.19 8.37 18.59
CA PRO A 285 5.35 7.36 19.65
C PRO A 285 4.77 5.98 19.30
N ALA A 286 3.73 5.94 18.47
CA ALA A 286 3.11 4.70 18.01
C ALA A 286 4.09 3.79 17.24
N LEU A 287 5.04 4.37 16.48
CA LEU A 287 6.04 3.61 15.75
C LEU A 287 6.94 2.84 16.71
N TRP A 288 7.43 3.51 17.74
CA TRP A 288 8.30 2.93 18.75
C TRP A 288 7.58 1.91 19.62
N PHE A 289 6.36 2.21 20.04
CA PHE A 289 5.53 1.28 20.79
C PHE A 289 5.32 -0.03 20.02
N LEU A 290 4.92 0.06 18.75
CA LEU A 290 4.76 -1.12 17.90
C LEU A 290 6.08 -1.84 17.67
N SER A 291 7.17 -1.12 17.41
CA SER A 291 8.49 -1.73 17.24
C SER A 291 8.86 -2.59 18.45
N ILE A 292 8.66 -2.08 19.67
CA ILE A 292 8.92 -2.80 20.92
C ILE A 292 8.02 -4.02 21.06
N VAL A 293 6.71 -3.87 20.82
CA VAL A 293 5.73 -4.99 20.90
C VAL A 293 6.07 -6.11 19.91
N PHE A 294 6.69 -5.77 18.77
CA PHE A 294 7.07 -6.75 17.75
C PHE A 294 8.47 -7.35 17.94
N ILE A 295 9.30 -6.87 18.88
CA ILE A 295 10.62 -7.47 19.18
C ILE A 295 10.50 -8.97 19.48
N PRO A 296 9.61 -9.45 20.37
CA PRO A 296 9.50 -10.89 20.66
C PRO A 296 9.11 -11.72 19.43
N VAL A 297 8.26 -11.18 18.56
CA VAL A 297 7.87 -11.81 17.29
C VAL A 297 9.07 -11.89 16.35
N ALA A 298 9.84 -10.81 16.23
CA ALA A 298 11.06 -10.77 15.42
C ALA A 298 12.12 -11.77 15.93
N LEU A 299 12.34 -11.83 17.25
CA LEU A 299 13.27 -12.77 17.88
C LEU A 299 12.84 -14.23 17.69
N TYR A 300 11.55 -14.53 17.86
CA TYR A 300 10.99 -15.85 17.61
C TYR A 300 11.20 -16.30 16.16
N LEU A 301 10.95 -15.40 15.19
CA LEU A 301 11.16 -15.67 13.78
C LEU A 301 12.65 -15.85 13.42
N PHE A 302 13.52 -15.03 14.00
CA PHE A 302 14.96 -15.15 13.82
C PHE A 302 15.48 -16.47 14.38
N TYR A 303 15.06 -16.85 15.59
CA TYR A 303 15.48 -18.08 16.26
C TYR A 303 15.00 -19.33 15.51
N ILE A 304 13.75 -19.37 15.05
CA ILE A 304 13.23 -20.49 14.24
C ILE A 304 13.93 -20.59 12.89
N LYS A 305 14.21 -19.46 12.22
CA LYS A 305 14.95 -19.47 10.96
C LYS A 305 16.42 -19.88 11.16
N GLY A 306 17.06 -19.48 12.26
CA GLY A 306 18.39 -19.92 12.66
C GLY A 306 18.44 -21.43 12.84
N ILE A 307 17.57 -21.99 13.69
CA ILE A 307 17.48 -23.44 13.91
C ILE A 307 17.24 -24.22 12.61
N ARG A 308 16.38 -23.73 11.71
CA ARG A 308 16.13 -24.40 10.43
C ARG A 308 17.27 -24.30 9.44
N LYS A 309 18.08 -23.23 9.47
CA LYS A 309 19.31 -23.13 8.67
C LYS A 309 20.36 -24.11 9.20
N ASP A 310 20.53 -24.19 10.50
CA ASP A 310 21.53 -25.08 11.13
C ASP A 310 21.15 -26.56 10.97
N ALA A 311 19.85 -26.88 11.01
CA ALA A 311 19.34 -28.22 10.72
C ALA A 311 19.42 -28.63 9.23
N SER A 312 19.74 -27.71 8.31
CA SER A 312 19.93 -28.03 6.88
C SER A 312 21.37 -28.39 6.49
N TRP A 313 22.31 -28.36 7.44
CA TRP A 313 23.70 -28.81 7.26
C TRP A 313 23.93 -30.30 7.60
N THR A 314 22.88 -31.04 7.97
CA THR A 314 22.95 -32.47 8.32
C THR A 314 22.28 -33.39 7.30
N ARG A 315 22.29 -33.02 6.02
CA ARG A 315 21.96 -33.93 4.91
C ARG A 315 22.91 -33.77 3.75
#